data_AF-A0A1T5FQD1-F1
#
_entry.id   AF-A0A1T5FQD1-F1
#
_cell.length_a   1.000
_cell.length_b   1.000
_cell.length_c   1.000
_cell.angle_alpha   90.00
_cell.angle_beta   90.00
_cell.angle_gamma   90.00
#
_symmetry.space_group_name_H-M   'P 1'
#
loop_
_entity.id
_entity.type
_entity.pdbx_description
1 polymer ?
#
loop_
_entity_poly.entity_id
_entity_poly.type
_entity_poly.pdbx_seq_one_letter_code
_entity_poly.pdbx_strand_id
1 'polypeptide(L)'
;MKKLFCSAFVSVSLLFSAQKNEQPTSKMEWFQDAKLGIFIHWGIYSVNGISESWAFFNNYINHDNYMKQLDGFTASNYQPETWAELIKNSGAKYSVITTRHHDGVSLWDSKADKAITTLRDSKAKKDVLKPFVSALKKTGLKTGLYYSLPDWSHDNYDVATRTKKRYDITKEPQRWNNFVKYYQDQLNELSQQYQPDLIWFDGDWEHTFEDWKAPQTLTNLRKFNKDIIINSRLNQHGDYATPEQGVPVVAPDDEYWELCYTMNDSWGYQPFDTHYKTPNMIVRTLADVISMGGNLLIDIGPKADGTIVKEQLDVLENLGRWTKKYPEAVYGTRRGLDSKNYLGKSAFSKDGKKLFLYLDRNKEHLSLHGLQTEVLSLKMLNDNTAKLNFKTDKKGNLDIDITNANYDQDVSVIELSFKEKPKFVEPTLESNFDFNQIINSKNTKQGVYRLAEEVSKTKNIGLFQKYGFTEDGQDMNIKTQNSEIKKWLSKHAEAFYNTGDSLPSGHYDGLTTLSKDRQTLYLFVDGKPNGPIAIKGLKNQISRVRIVGEGSVINHQVFNKLYWSKIPGIVYIDIPEDRLDNNLTVIAVLLDKPVELFRENISVVDSNL
;
A
#
# COMPACT_ATOMS: atom_id res chain seq x y z
N MET A 1 4.94 68.52 63.96
CA MET A 1 4.22 67.36 63.40
C MET A 1 3.81 67.68 61.97
N LYS A 2 4.63 67.28 60.98
CA LYS A 2 4.40 67.55 59.56
C LYS A 2 4.48 66.22 58.80
N LYS A 3 3.50 66.05 57.90
CA LYS A 3 3.09 64.85 57.18
C LYS A 3 4.24 64.31 56.30
N LEU A 4 4.51 63.01 56.39
CA LEU A 4 5.29 62.27 55.40
C LEU A 4 4.34 61.83 54.27
N PHE A 5 4.66 62.22 53.04
CA PHE A 5 3.99 61.75 51.82
C PHE A 5 4.62 60.40 51.42
N CYS A 6 3.81 59.33 51.43
CA CYS A 6 4.17 58.06 50.81
C CYS A 6 3.90 58.14 49.30
N SER A 7 4.94 58.03 48.48
CA SER A 7 4.81 57.79 47.03
C SER A 7 4.79 56.29 46.78
N ALA A 8 3.67 55.79 46.28
CA ALA A 8 3.51 54.42 45.81
C ALA A 8 4.17 54.24 44.44
N PHE A 9 5.13 53.32 44.33
CA PHE A 9 5.59 52.81 43.04
C PHE A 9 4.73 51.60 42.67
N VAL A 10 3.89 51.76 41.64
CA VAL A 10 3.16 50.67 41.01
C VAL A 10 4.10 50.03 39.98
N SER A 11 4.60 48.83 40.27
CA SER A 11 5.30 47.99 39.30
C SER A 11 4.28 47.25 38.43
N VAL A 12 4.05 47.75 37.21
CA VAL A 12 3.27 47.03 36.20
C VAL A 12 4.08 45.83 35.75
N SER A 13 3.66 44.63 36.15
CA SER A 13 4.22 43.37 35.66
C SER A 13 3.57 43.07 34.31
N LEU A 14 4.29 43.29 33.21
CA LEU A 14 3.89 42.83 31.89
C LEU A 14 4.04 41.31 31.84
N LEU A 15 2.91 40.59 31.92
CA LEU A 15 2.82 39.18 31.57
C LEU A 15 3.02 39.05 30.05
N PHE A 16 4.25 38.76 29.62
CA PHE A 16 4.49 38.22 28.29
C PHE A 16 3.91 36.81 28.23
N SER A 17 2.71 36.69 27.66
CA SER A 17 2.22 35.41 27.18
C SER A 17 3.16 34.97 26.06
N ALA A 18 4.00 33.97 26.32
CA ALA A 18 4.79 33.34 25.29
C ALA A 18 3.84 32.75 24.24
N GLN A 19 3.66 33.45 23.12
CA GLN A 19 3.09 32.89 21.91
C GLN A 19 3.96 31.68 21.57
N LYS A 20 3.40 30.46 21.71
CA LYS A 20 3.93 29.28 21.04
C LYS A 20 4.02 29.66 19.56
N ASN A 21 5.23 29.88 19.06
CA ASN A 21 5.49 29.86 17.63
C ASN A 21 5.17 28.44 17.16
N GLU A 22 3.91 28.18 16.80
CA GLU A 22 3.58 27.05 15.95
C GLU A 22 4.32 27.30 14.65
N GLN A 23 5.33 26.48 14.38
CA GLN A 23 5.92 26.45 13.05
C GLN A 23 4.80 26.20 12.04
N PRO A 24 4.79 26.88 10.88
CA PRO A 24 3.77 26.62 9.87
C PRO A 24 3.80 25.13 9.52
N THR A 25 2.70 24.44 9.82
CA THR A 25 2.49 23.03 9.46
C THR A 25 2.53 22.91 7.94
N SER A 26 3.34 22.00 7.40
CA SER A 26 3.41 21.76 5.96
C SER A 26 2.03 21.37 5.43
N LYS A 27 1.63 21.86 4.24
CA LYS A 27 0.36 21.43 3.62
C LYS A 27 0.25 19.91 3.45
N MET A 28 1.39 19.22 3.36
CA MET A 28 1.49 17.76 3.23
C MET A 28 1.35 17.01 4.55
N GLU A 29 1.32 17.69 5.69
CA GLU A 29 1.33 17.04 7.01
C GLU A 29 0.08 16.20 7.26
N TRP A 30 -1.11 16.74 6.93
CA TRP A 30 -2.34 15.96 7.07
C TRP A 30 -2.33 14.72 6.16
N PHE A 31 -1.77 14.86 4.96
CA PHE A 31 -1.69 13.79 3.98
C PHE A 31 -0.76 12.69 4.48
N GLN A 32 0.44 13.05 4.93
CA GLN A 32 1.39 12.10 5.50
C GLN A 32 0.84 11.40 6.75
N ASP A 33 0.01 12.08 7.54
CA ASP A 33 -0.59 11.51 8.75
C ASP A 33 -1.82 10.63 8.47
N ALA A 34 -2.46 10.78 7.30
CA ALA A 34 -3.72 10.13 6.95
C ALA A 34 -3.61 8.61 6.76
N LYS A 35 -2.56 8.15 6.06
CA LYS A 35 -2.25 6.75 5.70
C LYS A 35 -3.29 5.95 4.89
N LEU A 36 -4.57 6.24 5.02
CA LEU A 36 -5.65 5.52 4.36
C LEU A 36 -6.67 6.51 3.77
N GLY A 37 -6.94 6.35 2.49
CA GLY A 37 -8.02 7.01 1.75
C GLY A 37 -8.87 6.02 0.97
N ILE A 38 -10.09 6.42 0.61
CA ILE A 38 -10.98 5.64 -0.26
C ILE A 38 -11.11 6.31 -1.63
N PHE A 39 -10.75 5.59 -2.69
CA PHE A 39 -11.01 5.99 -4.07
C PHE A 39 -12.40 5.51 -4.49
N ILE A 40 -13.07 6.26 -5.36
CA ILE A 40 -14.39 5.91 -5.89
C ILE A 40 -14.40 6.15 -7.40
N HIS A 41 -14.44 5.07 -8.17
CA HIS A 41 -14.71 5.10 -9.61
C HIS A 41 -16.18 4.82 -9.88
N TRP A 42 -16.94 5.89 -10.09
CA TRP A 42 -18.37 5.81 -10.39
C TRP A 42 -18.77 6.69 -11.57
N GLY A 43 -19.54 6.11 -12.49
CA GLY A 43 -19.98 6.78 -13.70
C GLY A 43 -20.85 5.86 -14.56
N ILE A 44 -21.17 6.30 -15.78
CA ILE A 44 -22.08 5.57 -16.67
C ILE A 44 -21.57 4.18 -17.05
N TYR A 45 -20.26 3.94 -17.00
CA TYR A 45 -19.64 2.63 -17.22
C TYR A 45 -20.11 1.54 -16.25
N SER A 46 -20.64 1.93 -15.08
CA SER A 46 -21.23 1.00 -14.10
C SER A 46 -22.58 0.40 -14.53
N VAL A 47 -23.19 0.87 -15.62
CA VAL A 47 -24.52 0.42 -16.08
C VAL A 47 -24.45 -0.97 -16.68
N ASN A 48 -23.58 -1.14 -17.68
CA ASN A 48 -23.32 -2.45 -18.28
C ASN A 48 -22.12 -3.14 -17.63
N GLY A 49 -21.45 -2.47 -16.69
CA GLY A 49 -20.29 -2.97 -15.98
C GLY A 49 -19.09 -3.22 -16.88
N ILE A 50 -18.75 -2.22 -17.68
CA ILE A 50 -17.62 -2.24 -18.63
C ILE A 50 -16.52 -1.29 -18.18
N SER A 51 -15.31 -1.44 -18.73
CA SER A 51 -14.17 -0.61 -18.36
C SER A 51 -14.42 0.89 -18.61
N GLU A 52 -14.07 1.71 -17.62
CA GLU A 52 -14.24 3.16 -17.56
C GLU A 52 -13.56 3.87 -18.73
N SER A 53 -14.35 4.28 -19.73
CA SER A 53 -13.91 4.97 -20.96
C SER A 53 -13.04 4.13 -21.91
N TRP A 54 -12.17 3.27 -21.38
CA TRP A 54 -11.27 2.42 -22.14
C TRP A 54 -11.98 1.45 -23.09
N ALA A 55 -13.21 1.04 -22.74
CA ALA A 55 -14.00 0.15 -23.60
C ALA A 55 -14.23 0.74 -25.00
N PHE A 56 -14.58 2.04 -25.10
CA PHE A 56 -14.76 2.67 -26.40
C PHE A 56 -13.45 3.22 -26.97
N PHE A 57 -12.53 3.69 -26.12
CA PHE A 57 -11.22 4.16 -26.58
C PHE A 57 -10.43 3.06 -27.31
N ASN A 58 -10.55 1.82 -26.84
CA ASN A 58 -9.92 0.65 -27.44
C ASN A 58 -10.76 0.00 -28.56
N ASN A 59 -11.89 0.62 -28.94
CA ASN A 59 -12.83 0.14 -29.96
C ASN A 59 -13.49 -1.22 -29.66
N TYR A 60 -13.60 -1.63 -28.39
CA TYR A 60 -14.37 -2.84 -28.01
C TYR A 60 -15.88 -2.60 -28.12
N ILE A 61 -16.29 -1.34 -28.01
CA ILE A 61 -17.62 -0.83 -28.28
C ILE A 61 -17.47 0.52 -29.00
N ASN A 62 -18.42 0.90 -29.85
CA ASN A 62 -18.40 2.25 -30.43
C ASN A 62 -18.83 3.30 -29.39
N HIS A 63 -18.45 4.56 -29.64
CA HIS A 63 -18.74 5.68 -28.74
C HIS A 63 -20.24 5.85 -28.48
N ASP A 64 -21.07 5.85 -29.53
CA ASP A 64 -22.53 6.01 -29.39
C ASP A 64 -23.15 4.96 -28.46
N ASN A 65 -22.77 3.69 -28.60
CA ASN A 65 -23.27 2.62 -27.74
C ASN A 65 -22.72 2.71 -26.31
N TYR A 66 -21.48 3.19 -26.13
CA TYR A 66 -20.95 3.49 -24.80
C TYR A 66 -21.76 4.60 -24.12
N MET A 67 -22.07 5.68 -24.85
CA MET A 67 -22.81 6.84 -24.32
C MET A 67 -24.29 6.53 -24.03
N LYS A 68 -24.91 5.56 -24.70
CA LYS A 68 -26.26 5.06 -24.35
C LYS A 68 -26.40 4.60 -22.90
N GLN A 69 -25.29 4.31 -22.20
CA GLN A 69 -25.33 4.02 -20.78
C GLN A 69 -25.86 5.19 -19.93
N LEU A 70 -25.85 6.43 -20.43
CA LEU A 70 -26.57 7.55 -19.82
C LEU A 70 -28.04 7.20 -19.52
N ASP A 71 -28.69 6.42 -20.39
CA ASP A 71 -30.09 5.98 -20.24
C ASP A 71 -30.29 4.93 -19.14
N GLY A 72 -29.20 4.33 -18.63
CA GLY A 72 -29.24 3.32 -17.56
C GLY A 72 -28.65 3.78 -16.24
N PHE A 73 -27.93 4.90 -16.20
CA PHE A 73 -27.34 5.43 -14.98
C PHE A 73 -28.42 6.13 -14.13
N THR A 74 -28.88 5.48 -13.05
CA THR A 74 -30.07 5.92 -12.30
C THR A 74 -29.76 6.62 -10.98
N ALA A 75 -28.66 6.26 -10.30
CA ALA A 75 -28.39 6.68 -8.92
C ALA A 75 -29.63 6.55 -8.00
N SER A 76 -30.44 5.51 -8.21
CA SER A 76 -31.77 5.36 -7.58
C SER A 76 -31.68 4.96 -6.10
N ASN A 77 -30.63 4.23 -5.73
CA ASN A 77 -30.31 3.79 -4.38
C ASN A 77 -29.11 4.54 -3.77
N TYR A 78 -28.64 5.59 -4.45
CA TYR A 78 -27.49 6.39 -4.03
C TYR A 78 -27.79 7.18 -2.74
N GLN A 79 -27.01 6.89 -1.70
CA GLN A 79 -27.13 7.49 -0.37
C GLN A 79 -25.76 8.08 0.06
N PRO A 80 -25.51 9.37 -0.21
CA PRO A 80 -24.21 10.01 0.04
C PRO A 80 -23.77 9.94 1.51
N GLU A 81 -24.71 10.12 2.44
CA GLU A 81 -24.46 10.05 3.87
C GLU A 81 -24.00 8.65 4.28
N THR A 82 -24.60 7.60 3.73
CA THR A 82 -24.21 6.22 3.97
C THR A 82 -22.81 5.93 3.42
N TRP A 83 -22.49 6.44 2.22
CA TRP A 83 -21.14 6.32 1.67
C TRP A 83 -20.10 7.04 2.54
N ALA A 84 -20.37 8.28 2.93
CA ALA A 84 -19.45 9.06 3.77
C ALA A 84 -19.23 8.42 5.15
N GLU A 85 -20.28 7.86 5.75
CA GLU A 85 -20.18 7.16 7.04
C GLU A 85 -19.44 5.82 6.91
N LEU A 86 -19.63 5.08 5.80
CA LEU A 86 -18.87 3.87 5.50
C LEU A 86 -17.36 4.17 5.35
N ILE A 87 -17.01 5.22 4.59
CA ILE A 87 -15.63 5.68 4.42
C ILE A 87 -15.01 6.09 5.77
N LYS A 88 -15.75 6.84 6.58
CA LYS A 88 -15.29 7.21 7.92
C LYS A 88 -15.06 5.98 8.80
N ASN A 89 -15.99 5.02 8.73
CA ASN A 89 -15.97 3.82 9.56
C ASN A 89 -14.89 2.82 9.15
N SER A 90 -14.43 2.84 7.90
CA SER A 90 -13.26 2.07 7.46
C SER A 90 -11.94 2.59 8.06
N GLY A 91 -11.96 3.78 8.67
CA GLY A 91 -10.79 4.45 9.21
C GLY A 91 -10.07 5.34 8.20
N ALA A 92 -10.57 5.49 6.98
CA ALA A 92 -9.98 6.45 6.05
C ALA A 92 -10.02 7.88 6.64
N LYS A 93 -9.07 8.72 6.22
CA LYS A 93 -9.02 10.15 6.60
C LYS A 93 -9.38 11.08 5.45
N TYR A 94 -9.53 10.52 4.25
CA TYR A 94 -9.89 11.24 3.04
C TYR A 94 -10.57 10.30 2.05
N SER A 95 -11.23 10.88 1.05
CA SER A 95 -11.74 10.14 -0.09
C SER A 95 -11.54 10.93 -1.37
N VAL A 96 -11.30 10.23 -2.47
CA VAL A 96 -11.17 10.77 -3.82
C VAL A 96 -12.27 10.16 -4.67
N ILE A 97 -13.09 10.98 -5.34
CA ILE A 97 -14.15 10.51 -6.24
C ILE A 97 -13.92 11.00 -7.67
N THR A 98 -14.17 10.15 -8.66
CA THR A 98 -14.17 10.53 -10.08
C THR A 98 -15.21 11.61 -10.34
N THR A 99 -14.79 12.87 -10.45
CA THR A 99 -15.73 13.94 -10.86
C THR A 99 -16.10 13.82 -12.33
N ARG A 100 -15.13 13.42 -13.14
CA ARG A 100 -15.21 13.13 -14.58
C ARG A 100 -14.06 12.19 -14.94
N HIS A 101 -14.38 11.10 -15.65
CA HIS A 101 -13.37 10.19 -16.22
C HIS A 101 -13.07 10.56 -17.68
N HIS A 102 -12.24 9.79 -18.39
CA HIS A 102 -11.85 10.08 -19.78
C HIS A 102 -13.04 10.12 -20.76
N ASP A 103 -14.20 9.55 -20.40
CA ASP A 103 -15.45 9.60 -21.19
C ASP A 103 -16.13 10.97 -21.18
N GLY A 104 -15.69 11.89 -20.32
CA GLY A 104 -16.19 13.26 -20.29
C GLY A 104 -17.49 13.47 -19.51
N VAL A 105 -18.08 12.43 -18.90
CA VAL A 105 -19.34 12.60 -18.16
C VAL A 105 -19.08 13.13 -16.74
N SER A 106 -19.55 14.34 -16.48
CA SER A 106 -19.43 14.99 -15.17
C SER A 106 -20.49 14.53 -14.17
N LEU A 107 -20.06 14.17 -12.96
CA LEU A 107 -20.91 13.84 -11.81
C LEU A 107 -21.54 15.07 -11.13
N TRP A 108 -21.15 16.28 -11.54
CA TRP A 108 -21.75 17.55 -11.13
C TRP A 108 -22.37 18.30 -12.30
N ASP A 109 -23.21 19.28 -12.02
CA ASP A 109 -23.83 20.13 -13.04
C ASP A 109 -22.88 21.20 -13.61
N SER A 110 -21.85 20.76 -14.33
CA SER A 110 -20.87 21.65 -14.97
C SER A 110 -21.51 22.59 -15.98
N LYS A 111 -21.12 23.87 -15.96
CA LYS A 111 -21.60 24.92 -16.87
C LYS A 111 -20.63 25.23 -18.00
N ALA A 112 -19.49 24.54 -18.04
CA ALA A 112 -18.56 24.62 -19.16
C ALA A 112 -19.26 24.23 -20.48
N ASP A 113 -18.84 24.86 -21.58
CA ASP A 113 -19.45 24.67 -22.89
C ASP A 113 -19.43 23.20 -23.30
N LYS A 114 -20.57 22.70 -23.82
CA LYS A 114 -20.77 21.30 -24.23
C LYS A 114 -20.52 20.21 -23.17
N ALA A 115 -20.43 20.55 -21.89
CA ALA A 115 -20.27 19.54 -20.84
C ALA A 115 -21.44 18.54 -20.83
N ILE A 116 -21.13 17.25 -20.76
CA ILE A 116 -22.10 16.17 -20.54
C ILE A 116 -22.18 15.93 -19.04
N THR A 117 -23.38 15.93 -18.45
CA THR A 117 -23.55 15.78 -17.01
C THR A 117 -24.59 14.75 -16.64
N THR A 118 -24.42 14.14 -15.47
CA THR A 118 -25.44 13.28 -14.86
C THR A 118 -26.76 14.01 -14.64
N LEU A 119 -26.76 15.30 -14.33
CA LEU A 119 -27.98 16.10 -14.16
C LEU A 119 -28.76 16.29 -15.46
N ARG A 120 -28.08 16.63 -16.55
CA ARG A 120 -28.75 16.98 -17.82
C ARG A 120 -29.00 15.77 -18.70
N ASP A 121 -28.03 14.87 -18.79
CA ASP A 121 -27.97 13.91 -19.88
C ASP A 121 -28.31 12.48 -19.41
N SER A 122 -28.00 12.11 -18.16
CA SER A 122 -28.31 10.77 -17.66
C SER A 122 -29.76 10.57 -17.22
N LYS A 123 -30.17 9.30 -17.00
CA LYS A 123 -31.48 8.93 -16.43
C LYS A 123 -31.62 9.34 -14.96
N ALA A 124 -30.52 9.51 -14.23
CA ALA A 124 -30.54 9.94 -12.84
C ALA A 124 -31.15 11.34 -12.69
N LYS A 125 -30.92 12.24 -13.66
CA LYS A 125 -31.32 13.66 -13.65
C LYS A 125 -31.00 14.32 -12.31
N LYS A 126 -29.80 14.07 -11.78
CA LYS A 126 -29.30 14.56 -10.49
C LYS A 126 -27.83 14.96 -10.58
N ASP A 127 -27.45 15.99 -9.83
CA ASP A 127 -26.06 16.21 -9.41
C ASP A 127 -25.77 15.25 -8.26
N VAL A 128 -24.77 14.38 -8.44
CA VAL A 128 -24.40 13.38 -7.45
C VAL A 128 -23.09 13.71 -6.71
N LEU A 129 -22.31 14.67 -7.21
CA LEU A 129 -21.06 15.08 -6.56
C LEU A 129 -21.31 15.99 -5.38
N LYS A 130 -22.17 17.01 -5.52
CA LYS A 130 -22.46 17.99 -4.47
C LYS A 130 -22.96 17.36 -3.16
N PRO A 131 -23.95 16.44 -3.17
CA PRO A 131 -24.38 15.82 -1.92
C PRO A 131 -23.30 14.90 -1.32
N PHE A 132 -22.49 14.21 -2.13
CA PHE A 132 -21.35 13.43 -1.64
C PHE A 132 -20.33 14.32 -0.91
N VAL A 133 -19.83 15.37 -1.56
CA VAL A 133 -18.85 16.29 -0.95
C VAL A 133 -19.41 16.91 0.33
N SER A 134 -20.69 17.27 0.32
CA SER A 134 -21.37 17.81 1.51
C SER A 134 -21.42 16.80 2.66
N ALA A 135 -21.73 15.53 2.37
CA ALA A 135 -21.73 14.45 3.35
C ALA A 135 -20.31 14.14 3.87
N LEU A 136 -19.32 14.09 2.98
CA LEU A 136 -17.91 13.85 3.33
C LEU A 136 -17.35 14.95 4.25
N LYS A 137 -17.67 16.23 3.98
CA LYS A 137 -17.24 17.33 4.86
C LYS A 137 -17.88 17.26 6.25
N LYS A 138 -19.14 16.81 6.36
CA LYS A 138 -19.83 16.65 7.65
C LYS A 138 -19.17 15.58 8.54
N THR A 139 -18.48 14.60 7.96
CA THR A 139 -17.76 13.59 8.75
C THR A 139 -16.39 14.04 9.24
N GLY A 140 -15.90 15.19 8.75
CA GLY A 140 -14.56 15.72 9.02
C GLY A 140 -13.46 15.10 8.15
N LEU A 141 -13.83 14.31 7.13
CA LEU A 141 -12.88 13.74 6.18
C LEU A 141 -12.37 14.80 5.21
N LYS A 142 -11.11 14.65 4.80
CA LYS A 142 -10.50 15.46 3.75
C LYS A 142 -11.11 15.12 2.39
N THR A 143 -11.38 16.16 1.60
CA THR A 143 -12.09 16.04 0.32
C THR A 143 -11.11 16.00 -0.84
N GLY A 144 -11.05 14.87 -1.53
CA GLY A 144 -10.31 14.70 -2.78
C GLY A 144 -11.25 14.58 -3.97
N LEU A 145 -10.85 15.15 -5.10
CA LEU A 145 -11.57 15.05 -6.37
C LEU A 145 -10.64 14.53 -7.46
N TYR A 146 -11.02 13.44 -8.12
CA TYR A 146 -10.33 12.98 -9.32
C TYR A 146 -10.81 13.77 -10.54
N TYR A 147 -9.87 14.10 -11.43
CA TYR A 147 -10.15 14.79 -12.67
C TYR A 147 -9.28 14.25 -13.81
N SER A 148 -9.92 13.63 -14.80
CA SER A 148 -9.27 13.28 -16.07
C SER A 148 -8.93 14.53 -16.88
N LEU A 149 -7.66 14.72 -17.26
CA LEU A 149 -7.25 15.75 -18.21
C LEU A 149 -7.82 15.47 -19.63
N PRO A 150 -7.73 14.24 -20.17
CA PRO A 150 -8.42 13.87 -21.39
C PRO A 150 -9.94 13.95 -21.26
N ASP A 151 -10.59 14.23 -22.38
CA ASP A 151 -12.02 14.07 -22.57
C ASP A 151 -12.23 13.52 -23.98
N TRP A 152 -12.19 12.19 -24.11
CA TRP A 152 -12.26 11.51 -25.40
C TRP A 152 -13.61 11.67 -26.09
N SER A 153 -14.64 12.19 -25.40
CA SER A 153 -15.95 12.52 -25.96
C SER A 153 -16.04 13.95 -26.49
N HIS A 154 -15.20 14.87 -26.01
CA HIS A 154 -15.31 16.29 -26.35
C HIS A 154 -14.81 16.60 -27.76
N ASP A 155 -15.61 17.30 -28.57
CA ASP A 155 -15.28 17.62 -29.98
C ASP A 155 -14.00 18.42 -30.15
N ASN A 156 -13.66 19.27 -29.17
CA ASN A 156 -12.44 20.07 -29.17
C ASN A 156 -11.22 19.30 -28.63
N TYR A 157 -11.34 18.05 -28.18
CA TYR A 157 -10.18 17.26 -27.78
C TYR A 157 -9.57 16.55 -29.01
N ASP A 158 -8.25 16.52 -29.12
CA ASP A 158 -7.58 16.03 -30.34
C ASP A 158 -7.62 14.50 -30.46
N VAL A 159 -7.61 13.75 -29.36
CA VAL A 159 -7.68 12.27 -29.38
C VAL A 159 -9.12 11.79 -29.20
N ALA A 160 -9.59 10.92 -30.12
CA ALA A 160 -10.94 10.35 -30.06
C ALA A 160 -10.95 8.91 -29.57
N THR A 161 -10.01 8.10 -30.07
CA THR A 161 -9.80 6.69 -29.69
C THR A 161 -8.32 6.41 -29.83
N ARG A 162 -7.87 5.26 -29.36
CA ARG A 162 -6.47 4.81 -29.50
C ARG A 162 -5.95 4.89 -30.94
N THR A 163 -6.82 4.67 -31.92
CA THR A 163 -6.45 4.62 -33.35
C THR A 163 -6.86 5.86 -34.14
N LYS A 164 -7.40 6.90 -33.49
CA LYS A 164 -7.95 8.07 -34.19
C LYS A 164 -7.68 9.36 -33.43
N LYS A 165 -6.86 10.22 -34.03
CA LYS A 165 -6.84 11.66 -33.74
C LYS A 165 -7.86 12.39 -34.61
N ARG A 166 -8.57 13.37 -34.04
CA ARG A 166 -9.48 14.30 -34.71
C ARG A 166 -8.71 15.36 -35.49
N TYR A 167 -7.60 15.85 -34.94
CA TYR A 167 -6.77 16.89 -35.55
C TYR A 167 -5.37 16.96 -34.90
N ASP A 168 -4.52 17.85 -35.43
CA ASP A 168 -3.19 18.16 -34.88
C ASP A 168 -3.24 19.53 -34.19
N ILE A 169 -2.88 19.59 -32.90
CA ILE A 169 -2.99 20.81 -32.08
C ILE A 169 -2.14 21.96 -32.62
N THR A 170 -1.06 21.67 -33.37
CA THR A 170 -0.20 22.69 -33.97
C THR A 170 -0.84 23.33 -35.21
N LYS A 171 -1.76 22.61 -35.87
CA LYS A 171 -2.47 23.06 -37.07
C LYS A 171 -3.81 23.73 -36.74
N GLU A 172 -4.46 23.31 -35.66
CA GLU A 172 -5.71 23.91 -35.18
C GLU A 172 -5.59 24.40 -33.72
N PRO A 173 -4.68 25.35 -33.41
CA PRO A 173 -4.41 25.79 -32.04
C PRO A 173 -5.63 26.44 -31.38
N GLN A 174 -6.52 27.08 -32.15
CA GLN A 174 -7.74 27.68 -31.60
C GLN A 174 -8.72 26.62 -31.08
N ARG A 175 -8.82 25.47 -31.76
CA ARG A 175 -9.67 24.37 -31.32
C ARG A 175 -9.16 23.77 -30.02
N TRP A 176 -7.83 23.56 -29.93
CA TRP A 176 -7.19 23.16 -28.68
C TRP A 176 -7.40 24.19 -27.56
N ASN A 177 -7.23 25.47 -27.83
CA ASN A 177 -7.47 26.53 -26.84
C ASN A 177 -8.92 26.56 -26.34
N ASN A 178 -9.90 26.22 -27.17
CA ASN A 178 -11.29 26.06 -26.71
C ASN A 178 -11.44 24.89 -25.74
N PHE A 179 -10.74 23.78 -25.97
CA PHE A 179 -10.70 22.65 -25.03
C PHE A 179 -9.99 23.00 -23.73
N VAL A 180 -8.86 23.70 -23.83
CA VAL A 180 -8.13 24.21 -22.66
C VAL A 180 -9.03 25.10 -21.82
N LYS A 181 -9.75 26.03 -22.45
CA LYS A 181 -10.74 26.87 -21.76
C LYS A 181 -11.81 26.02 -21.07
N TYR A 182 -12.37 25.03 -21.76
CA TYR A 182 -13.38 24.13 -21.23
C TYR A 182 -12.92 23.43 -19.94
N TYR A 183 -11.77 22.74 -19.93
CA TYR A 183 -11.34 22.04 -18.72
C TYR A 183 -10.90 23.02 -17.60
N GLN A 184 -10.36 24.19 -17.94
CA GLN A 184 -10.03 25.24 -16.97
C GLN A 184 -11.29 25.82 -16.28
N ASP A 185 -12.37 26.01 -17.04
CA ASP A 185 -13.66 26.42 -16.50
C ASP A 185 -14.20 25.35 -15.53
N GLN A 186 -14.13 24.06 -15.91
CA GLN A 186 -14.53 22.95 -15.04
C GLN A 186 -13.71 22.90 -13.74
N LEU A 187 -12.40 23.04 -13.81
CA LEU A 187 -11.54 23.06 -12.62
C LEU A 187 -11.80 24.29 -11.74
N ASN A 188 -12.12 25.45 -12.34
CA ASN A 188 -12.54 26.63 -11.59
C ASN A 188 -13.88 26.38 -10.86
N GLU A 189 -14.86 25.76 -11.53
CA GLU A 189 -16.14 25.37 -10.91
C GLU A 189 -15.90 24.44 -9.72
N LEU A 190 -15.13 23.36 -9.90
CA LEU A 190 -14.84 22.38 -8.85
C LEU A 190 -14.12 23.05 -7.66
N SER A 191 -13.10 23.86 -7.94
CA SER A 191 -12.34 24.55 -6.89
C SER A 191 -13.19 25.58 -6.14
N GLN A 192 -13.99 26.38 -6.86
CA GLN A 192 -14.86 27.39 -6.25
C GLN A 192 -15.98 26.78 -5.41
N GLN A 193 -16.68 25.77 -5.95
CA GLN A 193 -17.86 25.17 -5.32
C GLN A 193 -17.48 24.26 -4.15
N TYR A 194 -16.42 23.47 -4.31
CA TYR A 194 -16.10 22.40 -3.38
C TYR A 194 -14.86 22.68 -2.54
N GLN A 195 -13.97 23.58 -2.92
CA GLN A 195 -12.72 23.89 -2.20
C GLN A 195 -12.04 22.61 -1.68
N PRO A 196 -11.71 21.65 -2.57
CA PRO A 196 -11.19 20.36 -2.16
C PRO A 196 -9.80 20.50 -1.52
N ASP A 197 -9.45 19.56 -0.64
CA ASP A 197 -8.13 19.44 -0.05
C ASP A 197 -7.12 18.84 -1.03
N LEU A 198 -7.59 18.02 -1.98
CA LEU A 198 -6.77 17.29 -2.95
C LEU A 198 -7.43 17.25 -4.33
N ILE A 199 -6.66 17.48 -5.39
CA ILE A 199 -7.04 17.09 -6.77
C ILE A 199 -6.12 15.97 -7.24
N TRP A 200 -6.75 14.90 -7.72
CA TRP A 200 -6.07 13.75 -8.29
C TRP A 200 -6.25 13.80 -9.82
N PHE A 201 -5.24 14.30 -10.53
CA PHE A 201 -5.26 14.35 -11.99
C PHE A 201 -4.92 13.00 -12.61
N ASP A 202 -5.38 12.79 -13.84
CA ASP A 202 -5.05 11.62 -14.62
C ASP A 202 -5.02 11.92 -16.11
N GLY A 203 -4.35 11.07 -16.89
CA GLY A 203 -4.28 11.23 -18.35
C GLY A 203 -3.27 12.27 -18.84
N ASP A 204 -2.24 12.57 -18.04
CA ASP A 204 -1.22 13.54 -18.42
C ASP A 204 -0.26 13.05 -19.52
N TRP A 205 -0.26 11.75 -19.82
CA TRP A 205 0.60 11.12 -20.83
C TRP A 205 0.31 11.52 -22.29
N GLU A 206 -0.88 12.07 -22.61
CA GLU A 206 -1.24 12.38 -24.01
C GLU A 206 -0.64 13.70 -24.51
N HIS A 207 -0.27 14.62 -23.61
CA HIS A 207 0.26 15.95 -23.96
C HIS A 207 1.29 16.47 -22.95
N THR A 208 2.10 17.44 -23.37
CA THR A 208 3.11 18.07 -22.49
C THR A 208 2.46 18.94 -21.40
N PHE A 209 3.20 19.27 -20.34
CA PHE A 209 2.68 20.17 -19.30
C PHE A 209 2.39 21.58 -19.85
N GLU A 210 3.10 22.02 -20.89
CA GLU A 210 2.87 23.28 -21.59
C GLU A 210 1.58 23.26 -22.40
N ASP A 211 1.28 22.14 -23.07
CA ASP A 211 0.03 21.94 -23.80
C ASP A 211 -1.16 21.90 -22.83
N TRP A 212 -0.99 21.20 -21.70
CA TRP A 212 -1.94 21.15 -20.59
C TRP A 212 -2.04 22.43 -19.77
N LYS A 213 -1.27 23.48 -20.08
CA LYS A 213 -1.20 24.74 -19.31
C LYS A 213 -1.10 24.49 -17.79
N ALA A 214 -0.31 23.51 -17.36
CA ALA A 214 -0.22 23.08 -15.96
C ALA A 214 0.02 24.24 -14.96
N PRO A 215 0.90 25.24 -15.23
CA PRO A 215 1.06 26.40 -14.34
C PRO A 215 -0.21 27.24 -14.17
N GLN A 216 -0.99 27.40 -15.25
CA GLN A 216 -2.27 28.11 -15.21
C GLN A 216 -3.30 27.33 -14.40
N THR A 217 -3.37 26.01 -14.60
CA THR A 217 -4.22 25.10 -13.82
C THR A 217 -3.94 25.23 -12.33
N LEU A 218 -2.67 25.18 -11.95
CA LEU A 218 -2.26 25.28 -10.55
C LEU A 218 -2.64 26.64 -9.95
N THR A 219 -2.42 27.72 -10.71
CA THR A 219 -2.81 29.08 -10.31
C THR A 219 -4.32 29.17 -10.10
N ASN A 220 -5.10 28.54 -10.99
CA ASN A 220 -6.55 28.52 -10.92
C ASN A 220 -7.06 27.80 -9.66
N LEU A 221 -6.55 26.59 -9.40
CA LEU A 221 -6.92 25.79 -8.24
C LEU A 221 -6.58 26.51 -6.91
N ARG A 222 -5.40 27.13 -6.84
CA ARG A 222 -4.91 27.83 -5.64
C ARG A 222 -5.66 29.13 -5.29
N LYS A 223 -6.54 29.63 -6.16
CA LYS A 223 -7.38 30.81 -5.85
C LYS A 223 -8.30 30.56 -4.66
N PHE A 224 -8.84 29.35 -4.54
CA PHE A 224 -9.85 29.02 -3.53
C PHE A 224 -9.29 28.17 -2.39
N ASN A 225 -8.27 27.35 -2.65
CA ASN A 225 -7.51 26.65 -1.62
C ASN A 225 -6.00 26.74 -1.91
N LYS A 226 -5.27 27.58 -1.19
CA LYS A 226 -3.83 27.78 -1.37
C LYS A 226 -3.00 26.54 -1.00
N ASP A 227 -3.54 25.70 -0.13
CA ASP A 227 -2.89 24.51 0.41
C ASP A 227 -3.35 23.21 -0.27
N ILE A 228 -4.02 23.34 -1.42
CA ILE A 228 -4.47 22.18 -2.20
C ILE A 228 -3.28 21.27 -2.57
N ILE A 229 -3.49 19.96 -2.37
CA ILE A 229 -2.54 18.91 -2.72
C ILE A 229 -2.85 18.40 -4.13
N ILE A 230 -1.82 18.26 -4.95
CA ILE A 230 -1.91 17.76 -6.32
C ILE A 230 -1.05 16.49 -6.44
N ASN A 231 -1.52 15.45 -7.13
CA ASN A 231 -0.70 14.27 -7.42
C ASN A 231 0.34 14.54 -8.52
N SER A 232 1.28 13.63 -8.73
CA SER A 232 2.34 13.74 -9.74
C SER A 232 1.82 13.88 -11.19
N ARG A 233 0.56 13.54 -11.46
CA ARG A 233 -0.06 13.48 -12.80
C ARG A 233 -0.62 14.82 -13.30
N LEU A 234 -0.05 15.93 -12.84
CA LEU A 234 -0.13 17.22 -13.54
C LEU A 234 1.24 17.53 -14.17
N ASN A 235 1.90 16.50 -14.70
CA ASN A 235 3.15 16.55 -15.45
C ASN A 235 4.19 17.54 -14.86
N GLN A 236 4.93 17.08 -13.84
CA GLN A 236 5.96 17.83 -13.08
C GLN A 236 5.44 18.87 -12.06
N HIS A 237 4.12 19.01 -11.89
CA HIS A 237 3.51 19.99 -10.98
C HIS A 237 2.77 19.36 -9.79
N GLY A 238 3.16 18.14 -9.40
CA GLY A 238 2.58 17.40 -8.27
C GLY A 238 3.35 17.53 -6.96
N ASP A 239 2.69 17.22 -5.86
CA ASP A 239 3.21 17.24 -4.49
C ASP A 239 3.58 15.84 -3.96
N TYR A 240 3.11 14.76 -4.61
CA TYR A 240 3.37 13.38 -4.21
C TYR A 240 3.31 12.40 -5.40
N ALA A 241 4.02 11.27 -5.30
CA ALA A 241 4.04 10.23 -6.33
C ALA A 241 2.84 9.26 -6.22
N THR A 242 2.41 8.70 -7.35
CA THR A 242 1.25 7.79 -7.42
C THR A 242 1.60 6.44 -8.06
N PRO A 243 2.34 5.54 -7.37
CA PRO A 243 2.40 4.15 -7.79
C PRO A 243 0.99 3.58 -7.91
N GLU A 244 0.75 2.80 -8.97
CA GLU A 244 -0.58 2.29 -9.30
C GLU A 244 -0.53 0.78 -9.46
N GLN A 245 -1.43 0.06 -8.76
CA GLN A 245 -1.61 -1.40 -8.76
C GLN A 245 -0.42 -2.23 -8.25
N GLY A 246 0.81 -1.87 -8.62
CA GLY A 246 2.02 -2.52 -8.14
C GLY A 246 2.36 -2.05 -6.72
N VAL A 247 2.22 -2.92 -5.74
CA VAL A 247 2.74 -2.66 -4.39
C VAL A 247 4.27 -2.55 -4.49
N PRO A 248 4.88 -1.42 -4.07
CA PRO A 248 6.33 -1.28 -4.11
C PRO A 248 7.05 -2.38 -3.35
N VAL A 249 8.12 -2.91 -3.95
CA VAL A 249 9.04 -3.87 -3.29
C VAL A 249 9.95 -3.14 -2.31
N VAL A 250 10.33 -1.92 -2.67
CA VAL A 250 11.12 -0.99 -1.86
C VAL A 250 10.35 0.32 -1.75
N ALA A 251 10.60 1.08 -0.69
CA ALA A 251 10.01 2.40 -0.55
C ALA A 251 10.37 3.29 -1.76
N PRO A 252 9.39 3.96 -2.40
CA PRO A 252 9.65 4.97 -3.41
C PRO A 252 10.61 6.07 -2.93
N ASP A 253 11.29 6.71 -3.87
CA ASP A 253 12.25 7.79 -3.58
C ASP A 253 11.56 9.09 -3.14
N ASP A 254 10.35 9.34 -3.63
CA ASP A 254 9.53 10.49 -3.24
C ASP A 254 9.17 10.44 -1.74
N GLU A 255 9.32 11.57 -1.05
CA GLU A 255 9.00 11.69 0.38
C GLU A 255 7.52 11.40 0.64
N TYR A 256 6.65 11.88 -0.24
CA TYR A 256 5.21 11.65 -0.20
C TYR A 256 4.81 10.81 -1.41
N TRP A 257 4.10 9.72 -1.15
CA TRP A 257 3.56 8.87 -2.19
C TRP A 257 2.31 8.16 -1.71
N GLU A 258 1.47 7.78 -2.66
CA GLU A 258 0.20 7.09 -2.44
C GLU A 258 0.04 5.96 -3.43
N LEU A 259 -0.13 4.75 -2.92
CA LEU A 259 -0.52 3.60 -3.73
C LEU A 259 -2.02 3.65 -3.98
N CYS A 260 -2.41 3.88 -5.23
CA CYS A 260 -3.78 3.66 -5.66
C CYS A 260 -3.97 2.19 -6.05
N TYR A 261 -5.03 1.56 -5.54
CA TYR A 261 -5.13 0.10 -5.50
C TYR A 261 -6.59 -0.35 -5.61
N THR A 262 -6.89 -1.31 -6.49
CA THR A 262 -8.22 -1.90 -6.63
C THR A 262 -8.40 -3.09 -5.70
N MET A 263 -9.65 -3.38 -5.33
CA MET A 263 -9.97 -4.60 -4.56
C MET A 263 -9.97 -5.85 -5.44
N ASN A 264 -10.41 -5.74 -6.69
CA ASN A 264 -10.35 -6.76 -7.73
C ASN A 264 -9.41 -6.30 -8.88
N ASP A 265 -9.65 -6.69 -10.13
CA ASP A 265 -8.84 -6.31 -11.30
C ASP A 265 -9.43 -5.10 -12.06
N SER A 266 -10.43 -4.42 -11.49
CA SER A 266 -11.17 -3.30 -12.12
C SER A 266 -11.31 -2.08 -11.19
N TRP A 267 -11.26 -0.87 -11.74
CA TRP A 267 -11.60 0.35 -11.01
C TRP A 267 -13.12 0.57 -10.97
N GLY A 268 -13.77 0.64 -12.15
CA GLY A 268 -15.23 0.69 -12.22
C GLY A 268 -15.89 -0.64 -11.84
N TYR A 269 -17.17 -0.60 -11.47
CA TYR A 269 -17.97 -1.80 -11.26
C TYR A 269 -17.94 -2.73 -12.49
N GLN A 270 -17.45 -3.96 -12.33
CA GLN A 270 -17.53 -5.02 -13.33
C GLN A 270 -18.15 -6.28 -12.72
N PRO A 271 -19.35 -6.71 -13.16
CA PRO A 271 -20.08 -7.82 -12.53
C PRO A 271 -19.42 -9.19 -12.72
N PHE A 272 -18.54 -9.33 -13.72
CA PHE A 272 -17.84 -10.58 -14.03
C PHE A 272 -16.42 -10.65 -13.45
N ASP A 273 -15.92 -9.55 -12.90
CA ASP A 273 -14.66 -9.52 -12.18
C ASP A 273 -14.89 -9.92 -10.72
N THR A 274 -14.81 -11.22 -10.46
CA THR A 274 -14.95 -11.81 -9.12
C THR A 274 -13.61 -12.02 -8.42
N HIS A 275 -12.51 -11.51 -8.97
CA HIS A 275 -11.16 -11.77 -8.48
C HIS A 275 -10.76 -10.82 -7.35
N TYR A 276 -11.56 -10.82 -6.27
CA TYR A 276 -11.37 -9.94 -5.13
C TYR A 276 -10.24 -10.41 -4.22
N LYS A 277 -9.39 -9.46 -3.83
CA LYS A 277 -8.46 -9.62 -2.72
C LYS A 277 -9.24 -9.76 -1.43
N THR A 278 -8.77 -10.63 -0.54
CA THR A 278 -9.42 -10.80 0.77
C THR A 278 -9.17 -9.58 1.67
N PRO A 279 -10.03 -9.35 2.68
CA PRO A 279 -9.80 -8.29 3.66
C PRO A 279 -8.42 -8.38 4.35
N ASN A 280 -7.92 -9.60 4.56
CA ASN A 280 -6.58 -9.87 5.10
C ASN A 280 -5.47 -9.31 4.21
N MET A 281 -5.55 -9.56 2.89
CA MET A 281 -4.57 -9.07 1.93
C MET A 281 -4.51 -7.53 1.95
N ILE A 282 -5.67 -6.86 2.04
CA ILE A 282 -5.73 -5.40 2.05
C ILE A 282 -5.13 -4.80 3.33
N VAL A 283 -5.40 -5.37 4.51
CA VAL A 283 -4.76 -4.93 5.77
C VAL A 283 -3.24 -5.13 5.72
N ARG A 284 -2.77 -6.23 5.13
CA ARG A 284 -1.33 -6.50 4.95
C ARG A 284 -0.69 -5.53 3.96
N THR A 285 -1.38 -5.16 2.90
CA THR A 285 -0.96 -4.09 1.97
C THR A 285 -0.91 -2.74 2.67
N LEU A 286 -1.88 -2.41 3.52
CA LEU A 286 -1.83 -1.17 4.32
C LEU A 286 -0.60 -1.15 5.23
N ALA A 287 -0.29 -2.26 5.92
CA ALA A 287 0.92 -2.37 6.74
C ALA A 287 2.21 -2.23 5.92
N ASP A 288 2.26 -2.80 4.70
CA ASP A 288 3.38 -2.59 3.77
C ASP A 288 3.58 -1.12 3.43
N VAL A 289 2.50 -0.45 3.02
CA VAL A 289 2.52 0.96 2.62
C VAL A 289 2.94 1.86 3.78
N ILE A 290 2.38 1.64 4.98
CA ILE A 290 2.78 2.35 6.19
C ILE A 290 4.27 2.14 6.48
N SER A 291 4.77 0.90 6.37
CA SER A 291 6.17 0.59 6.68
C SER A 291 7.16 1.32 5.75
N MET A 292 6.73 1.55 4.51
CA MET A 292 7.46 2.29 3.48
C MET A 292 7.15 3.80 3.50
N GLY A 293 6.31 4.27 4.43
CA GLY A 293 6.04 5.70 4.69
C GLY A 293 4.90 6.32 3.87
N GLY A 294 4.25 5.57 2.97
CA GLY A 294 3.23 6.09 2.06
C GLY A 294 1.81 6.05 2.59
N ASN A 295 0.87 6.37 1.69
CA ASN A 295 -0.56 6.23 1.88
C ASN A 295 -1.16 5.17 0.96
N LEU A 296 -2.21 4.48 1.43
CA LEU A 296 -3.02 3.58 0.60
C LEU A 296 -4.32 4.28 0.22
N LEU A 297 -4.58 4.41 -1.08
CA LEU A 297 -5.85 4.85 -1.64
C LEU A 297 -6.55 3.63 -2.25
N ILE A 298 -7.42 2.99 -1.46
CA ILE A 298 -8.12 1.76 -1.86
C ILE A 298 -9.44 2.10 -2.56
N ASP A 299 -9.66 1.51 -3.72
CA ASP A 299 -10.79 1.83 -4.59
C ASP A 299 -12.06 1.03 -4.30
N ILE A 300 -13.21 1.67 -4.51
CA ILE A 300 -14.51 1.02 -4.68
C ILE A 300 -15.13 1.44 -6.03
N GLY A 301 -15.79 0.48 -6.67
CA GLY A 301 -16.60 0.68 -7.87
C GLY A 301 -18.08 0.42 -7.59
N PRO A 302 -18.88 1.45 -7.24
CA PRO A 302 -20.32 1.30 -7.01
C PRO A 302 -21.10 0.97 -8.29
N LYS A 303 -22.26 0.32 -8.15
CA LYS A 303 -23.18 0.05 -9.25
C LYS A 303 -23.87 1.32 -9.74
N ALA A 304 -24.46 1.30 -10.93
CA ALA A 304 -25.16 2.43 -11.53
C ALA A 304 -26.35 2.99 -10.71
N ASP A 305 -26.91 2.19 -9.79
CA ASP A 305 -27.95 2.65 -8.87
C ASP A 305 -27.38 3.31 -7.60
N GLY A 306 -26.07 3.23 -7.35
CA GLY A 306 -25.38 3.76 -6.17
C GLY A 306 -25.19 2.75 -5.03
N THR A 307 -25.52 1.47 -5.23
CA THR A 307 -25.20 0.42 -4.25
C THR A 307 -23.74 -0.05 -4.38
N ILE A 308 -23.14 -0.42 -3.25
CA ILE A 308 -21.77 -0.96 -3.17
C ILE A 308 -21.88 -2.49 -3.03
N VAL A 309 -21.04 -3.23 -3.74
CA VAL A 309 -21.04 -4.71 -3.70
C VAL A 309 -20.52 -5.24 -2.37
N LYS A 310 -20.97 -6.44 -1.98
CA LYS A 310 -20.69 -7.01 -0.65
C LYS A 310 -19.19 -7.17 -0.39
N GLU A 311 -18.44 -7.61 -1.38
CA GLU A 311 -17.00 -7.84 -1.29
C GLU A 311 -16.25 -6.54 -0.94
N GLN A 312 -16.68 -5.40 -1.52
CA GLN A 312 -16.14 -4.09 -1.19
C GLN A 312 -16.53 -3.65 0.23
N LEU A 313 -17.77 -3.92 0.67
CA LEU A 313 -18.21 -3.66 2.04
C LEU A 313 -17.39 -4.45 3.06
N ASP A 314 -17.18 -5.76 2.83
CA ASP A 314 -16.42 -6.64 3.72
C ASP A 314 -14.98 -6.13 3.94
N VAL A 315 -14.34 -5.62 2.88
CA VAL A 315 -13.00 -5.02 2.97
C VAL A 315 -13.01 -3.73 3.80
N LEU A 316 -13.96 -2.82 3.53
CA LEU A 316 -14.05 -1.54 4.25
C LEU A 316 -14.40 -1.73 5.73
N GLU A 317 -15.29 -2.66 6.06
CA GLU A 317 -15.64 -3.00 7.44
C GLU A 317 -14.45 -3.61 8.20
N ASN A 318 -13.70 -4.50 7.55
CA ASN A 318 -12.51 -5.10 8.17
C ASN A 318 -11.37 -4.09 8.35
N LEU A 319 -11.17 -3.18 7.40
CA LEU A 319 -10.26 -2.03 7.57
C LEU A 319 -10.70 -1.19 8.77
N GLY A 320 -12.01 -0.94 8.92
CA GLY A 320 -12.57 -0.24 10.06
C GLY A 320 -12.29 -0.93 11.39
N ARG A 321 -12.49 -2.26 11.44
CA ARG A 321 -12.15 -3.09 12.61
C ARG A 321 -10.67 -2.94 12.98
N TRP A 322 -9.77 -3.07 12.01
CA TRP A 322 -8.33 -3.06 12.26
C TRP A 322 -7.80 -1.66 12.63
N THR A 323 -8.19 -0.63 11.89
CA THR A 323 -7.74 0.75 12.13
C THR A 323 -8.26 1.33 13.45
N LYS A 324 -9.50 1.00 13.86
CA LYS A 324 -10.03 1.37 15.18
C LYS A 324 -9.28 0.68 16.32
N LYS A 325 -8.76 -0.52 16.08
CA LYS A 325 -8.00 -1.30 17.06
C LYS A 325 -6.55 -0.81 17.21
N TYR A 326 -5.94 -0.31 16.13
CA TYR A 326 -4.53 0.11 16.11
C TYR A 326 -4.30 1.56 15.64
N PRO A 327 -5.05 2.57 16.12
CA PRO A 327 -5.02 3.90 15.53
C PRO A 327 -3.64 4.57 15.60
N GLU A 328 -2.89 4.34 16.69
CA GLU A 328 -1.55 4.92 16.89
C GLU A 328 -0.46 4.29 16.00
N ALA A 329 -0.68 3.05 15.55
CA ALA A 329 0.19 2.37 14.60
C ALA A 329 -0.24 2.60 13.15
N VAL A 330 -1.32 3.33 12.90
CA VAL A 330 -1.72 3.72 11.55
C VAL A 330 -1.41 5.18 11.35
N TYR A 331 -2.10 6.06 12.05
CA TYR A 331 -2.09 7.50 11.75
C TYR A 331 -0.88 8.20 12.35
N GLY A 332 -0.37 9.20 11.62
CA GLY A 332 0.80 9.95 12.05
C GLY A 332 2.09 9.12 12.09
N THR A 333 2.11 7.93 11.49
CA THR A 333 3.32 7.11 11.42
C THR A 333 4.29 7.61 10.34
N ARG A 334 5.55 7.23 10.48
CA ARG A 334 6.66 7.50 9.54
C ARG A 334 7.35 6.19 9.19
N ARG A 335 8.03 6.17 8.03
CA ARG A 335 8.78 5.02 7.52
C ARG A 335 9.59 4.34 8.62
N GLY A 336 9.54 3.01 8.69
CA GLY A 336 10.18 2.24 9.75
C GLY A 336 11.65 1.92 9.51
N LEU A 337 12.08 0.82 10.14
CA LEU A 337 13.44 0.31 10.08
C LEU A 337 13.81 -0.26 8.71
N ASP A 338 15.11 -0.21 8.40
CA ASP A 338 15.68 -0.97 7.30
C ASP A 338 15.69 -2.48 7.61
N SER A 339 15.57 -3.30 6.58
CA SER A 339 15.65 -4.77 6.64
C SER A 339 16.86 -5.32 7.37
N LYS A 340 17.99 -4.60 7.39
CA LYS A 340 19.19 -5.00 8.15
C LYS A 340 18.97 -4.93 9.67
N ASN A 341 18.14 -4.00 10.14
CA ASN A 341 17.85 -3.81 11.56
C ASN A 341 16.64 -4.64 12.01
N TYR A 342 15.70 -4.92 11.10
CA TYR A 342 14.53 -5.76 11.38
C TYR A 342 14.03 -6.41 10.09
N LEU A 343 14.01 -7.74 10.06
CA LEU A 343 13.45 -8.51 8.94
C LEU A 343 11.93 -8.63 9.11
N GLY A 344 11.25 -7.52 8.84
CA GLY A 344 9.79 -7.40 8.90
C GLY A 344 9.33 -5.96 8.65
N LYS A 345 8.02 -5.76 8.74
CA LYS A 345 7.40 -4.44 8.52
C LYS A 345 7.38 -3.65 9.82
N SER A 346 7.82 -2.39 9.76
CA SER A 346 7.77 -1.51 10.94
C SER A 346 7.49 -0.06 10.59
N ALA A 347 7.09 0.75 11.57
CA ALA A 347 6.91 2.20 11.41
C ALA A 347 7.21 2.95 12.71
N PHE A 348 7.69 4.19 12.61
CA PHE A 348 7.85 5.06 13.76
C PHE A 348 6.59 5.90 14.00
N SER A 349 6.32 6.28 15.25
CA SER A 349 5.39 7.39 15.53
C SER A 349 5.93 8.72 14.98
N LYS A 350 5.05 9.71 14.84
CA LYS A 350 5.41 11.06 14.36
C LYS A 350 6.57 11.70 15.13
N ASP A 351 6.57 11.56 16.45
CA ASP A 351 7.62 12.08 17.33
C ASP A 351 8.88 11.18 17.39
N GLY A 352 8.83 10.03 16.73
CA GLY A 352 9.90 9.04 16.68
C GLY A 352 10.11 8.23 17.96
N LYS A 353 9.30 8.44 19.00
CA LYS A 353 9.51 7.80 20.33
C LYS A 353 8.87 6.42 20.46
N LYS A 354 8.05 6.02 19.49
CA LYS A 354 7.49 4.68 19.40
C LYS A 354 7.91 4.03 18.09
N LEU A 355 8.19 2.74 18.15
CA LEU A 355 8.38 1.86 17.00
C LEU A 355 7.29 0.79 17.02
N PHE A 356 6.56 0.66 15.92
CA PHE A 356 5.54 -0.34 15.71
C PHE A 356 6.10 -1.44 14.81
N LEU A 357 5.93 -2.70 15.21
CA LEU A 357 6.26 -3.89 14.41
C LEU A 357 4.97 -4.57 13.98
N TYR A 358 4.78 -4.79 12.68
CA TYR A 358 3.59 -5.41 12.12
C TYR A 358 3.84 -6.89 11.85
N LEU A 359 3.04 -7.76 12.46
CA LEU A 359 3.18 -9.20 12.38
C LEU A 359 2.01 -9.81 11.64
N ASP A 360 2.29 -10.43 10.50
CA ASP A 360 1.32 -11.12 9.66
C ASP A 360 1.34 -12.65 9.84
N ARG A 361 2.09 -13.10 10.84
CA ARG A 361 2.31 -14.49 11.25
C ARG A 361 2.35 -14.59 12.77
N ASN A 362 1.87 -15.70 13.29
CA ASN A 362 1.95 -16.06 14.69
C ASN A 362 3.32 -16.71 14.93
N LYS A 363 4.29 -15.87 15.27
CA LYS A 363 5.68 -16.21 15.55
C LYS A 363 5.91 -16.38 17.04
N GLU A 364 6.91 -17.15 17.47
CA GLU A 364 7.23 -17.27 18.91
C GLU A 364 8.34 -16.30 19.35
N HIS A 365 9.18 -15.87 18.40
CA HIS A 365 10.31 -14.99 18.66
C HIS A 365 10.45 -13.92 17.57
N LEU A 366 11.01 -12.77 17.95
CA LEU A 366 11.42 -11.70 17.03
C LEU A 366 12.76 -11.13 17.47
N SER A 367 13.55 -10.70 16.49
CA SER A 367 14.84 -10.07 16.76
C SER A 367 14.98 -8.75 16.00
N LEU A 368 15.52 -7.74 16.69
CA LEU A 368 15.98 -6.48 16.10
C LEU A 368 17.49 -6.36 16.32
N HIS A 369 18.19 -5.74 15.38
CA HIS A 369 19.64 -5.67 15.39
C HIS A 369 20.17 -4.24 15.45
N GLY A 370 21.25 -4.04 16.20
CA GLY A 370 21.98 -2.77 16.28
C GLY A 370 21.30 -1.69 17.10
N LEU A 371 20.31 -2.00 17.94
CA LEU A 371 19.63 -1.03 18.79
C LEU A 371 20.57 -0.51 19.90
N GLN A 372 20.82 0.81 19.92
CA GLN A 372 21.68 1.47 20.92
C GLN A 372 20.87 2.17 22.04
N THR A 373 19.59 2.39 21.82
CA THR A 373 18.71 3.09 22.77
C THR A 373 17.97 2.08 23.64
N GLU A 374 17.91 2.36 24.94
CA GLU A 374 17.17 1.53 25.91
C GLU A 374 15.66 1.51 25.58
N VAL A 375 15.09 0.30 25.55
CA VAL A 375 13.65 0.09 25.39
C VAL A 375 12.97 0.36 26.74
N LEU A 376 12.07 1.34 26.81
CA LEU A 376 11.34 1.65 28.04
C LEU A 376 10.23 0.64 28.31
N SER A 377 9.50 0.25 27.26
CA SER A 377 8.45 -0.76 27.35
C SER A 377 8.21 -1.41 26.01
N LEU A 378 7.70 -2.63 26.06
CA LEU A 378 7.35 -3.44 24.91
C LEU A 378 6.00 -4.11 25.20
N LYS A 379 5.03 -3.96 24.30
CA LYS A 379 3.67 -4.52 24.46
C LYS A 379 3.01 -4.89 23.14
N MET A 380 2.10 -5.87 23.19
CA MET A 380 1.14 -6.11 22.12
C MET A 380 0.03 -5.05 22.21
N LEU A 381 -0.25 -4.31 21.14
CA LEU A 381 -1.26 -3.24 21.19
C LEU A 381 -2.70 -3.76 21.36
N ASN A 382 -2.95 -5.01 20.97
CA ASN A 382 -4.24 -5.68 21.16
C ASN A 382 -4.39 -6.39 22.49
N ASP A 383 -3.32 -6.47 23.27
CA ASP A 383 -3.33 -7.13 24.57
C ASP A 383 -2.38 -6.43 25.53
N ASN A 384 -2.92 -5.43 26.23
CA ASN A 384 -2.18 -4.68 27.24
C ASN A 384 -1.90 -5.50 28.52
N THR A 385 -2.36 -6.75 28.60
CA THR A 385 -2.14 -7.63 29.76
C THR A 385 -0.97 -8.59 29.57
N ALA A 386 -0.63 -8.91 28.32
CA ALA A 386 0.53 -9.73 27.99
C ALA A 386 1.84 -8.95 28.21
N LYS A 387 2.60 -9.32 29.25
CA LYS A 387 3.99 -8.86 29.41
C LYS A 387 4.87 -9.66 28.46
N LEU A 388 5.43 -8.98 27.46
CA LEU A 388 6.41 -9.56 26.57
C LEU A 388 7.79 -9.52 27.22
N ASN A 389 8.46 -10.67 27.26
CA ASN A 389 9.83 -10.76 27.76
C ASN A 389 10.79 -10.38 26.63
N PHE A 390 11.82 -9.61 26.95
CA PHE A 390 12.86 -9.27 25.98
C PHE A 390 14.24 -9.20 26.62
N LYS A 391 15.28 -9.38 25.82
CA LYS A 391 16.68 -9.25 26.22
C LYS A 391 17.44 -8.49 25.15
N THR A 392 18.23 -7.51 25.56
CA THR A 392 19.17 -6.82 24.68
C THR A 392 20.59 -7.23 25.03
N ASP A 393 21.36 -7.70 24.04
CA ASP A 393 22.77 -8.01 24.23
C ASP A 393 23.68 -6.76 24.16
N LYS A 394 24.98 -6.95 24.44
CA LYS A 394 25.97 -5.84 24.39
C LYS A 394 26.21 -5.27 22.98
N LYS A 395 25.79 -6.00 21.94
CA LYS A 395 25.90 -5.58 20.53
C LYS A 395 24.62 -4.86 20.06
N GLY A 396 23.60 -4.75 20.90
CA GLY A 396 22.32 -4.13 20.57
C GLY A 396 21.35 -5.06 19.83
N ASN A 397 21.55 -6.38 19.91
CA ASN A 397 20.54 -7.33 19.44
C ASN A 397 19.47 -7.48 20.51
N LEU A 398 18.24 -7.15 20.15
CA LEU A 398 17.05 -7.27 20.97
C LEU A 398 16.28 -8.52 20.56
N ASP A 399 16.22 -9.52 21.44
CA ASP A 399 15.39 -10.70 21.29
C ASP A 399 14.11 -10.54 22.09
N ILE A 400 12.96 -10.78 21.46
CA ILE A 400 11.61 -10.63 22.01
C ILE A 400 10.93 -11.99 21.99
N ASP A 401 10.44 -12.44 23.15
CA ASP A 401 9.61 -13.63 23.30
C ASP A 401 8.13 -13.25 23.23
N ILE A 402 7.45 -13.80 22.22
CA ILE A 402 6.04 -13.57 21.89
C ILE A 402 5.24 -14.88 21.87
N THR A 403 5.77 -15.95 22.46
CA THR A 403 5.15 -17.30 22.44
C THR A 403 3.68 -17.31 22.91
N ASN A 404 3.34 -16.48 23.90
CA ASN A 404 1.99 -16.40 24.48
C ASN A 404 1.22 -15.15 24.04
N ALA A 405 1.59 -14.53 22.93
CA ALA A 405 0.93 -13.33 22.45
C ALA A 405 -0.46 -13.66 21.87
N ASN A 406 -1.40 -12.73 22.06
CA ASN A 406 -2.69 -12.76 21.38
C ASN A 406 -2.54 -12.14 19.99
N TYR A 407 -2.83 -12.87 18.92
CA TYR A 407 -2.68 -12.38 17.54
C TYR A 407 -3.99 -11.87 16.97
N ASP A 408 -3.93 -10.81 16.17
CA ASP A 408 -5.01 -10.39 15.30
C ASP A 408 -5.16 -11.34 14.11
N GLN A 409 -6.39 -11.50 13.63
CA GLN A 409 -6.69 -12.31 12.45
C GLN A 409 -6.00 -11.82 11.17
N ASP A 410 -5.61 -10.53 11.11
CA ASP A 410 -4.94 -9.98 9.94
C ASP A 410 -3.49 -9.64 10.21
N VAL A 411 -3.26 -8.57 10.98
CA VAL A 411 -1.92 -8.07 11.31
C VAL A 411 -1.91 -7.65 12.77
N SER A 412 -1.04 -8.27 13.56
CA SER A 412 -0.81 -7.90 14.95
C SER A 412 0.22 -6.79 15.03
N VAL A 413 0.18 -5.98 16.10
CA VAL A 413 1.11 -4.87 16.28
C VAL A 413 1.78 -4.94 17.65
N ILE A 414 3.12 -4.95 17.65
CA ILE A 414 3.93 -4.71 18.85
C ILE A 414 4.35 -3.25 18.86
N GLU A 415 4.23 -2.59 20.00
CA GLU A 415 4.82 -1.28 20.25
C GLU A 415 6.06 -1.40 21.14
N LEU A 416 7.14 -0.76 20.71
CA LEU A 416 8.30 -0.44 21.53
C LEU A 416 8.29 1.05 21.81
N SER A 417 8.38 1.44 23.08
CA SER A 417 8.47 2.84 23.50
C SER A 417 9.88 3.20 23.96
N PHE A 418 10.30 4.41 23.63
CA PHE A 418 11.62 4.95 23.92
C PHE A 418 11.49 6.35 24.55
N LYS A 419 12.52 6.77 25.31
CA LYS A 419 12.57 8.12 25.90
C LYS A 419 12.74 9.20 24.83
N GLU A 420 13.46 8.86 23.76
CA GLU A 420 13.82 9.68 22.61
C GLU A 420 13.81 8.82 21.34
N LYS A 421 14.00 9.44 20.17
CA LYS A 421 14.07 8.69 18.91
C LYS A 421 15.20 7.65 18.98
N PRO A 422 14.92 6.35 18.78
CA PRO A 422 15.91 5.31 18.98
C PRO A 422 17.01 5.38 17.91
N LYS A 423 18.24 5.08 18.32
CA LYS A 423 19.41 5.02 17.46
C LYS A 423 19.74 3.58 17.14
N PHE A 424 20.00 3.31 15.86
CA PHE A 424 20.44 2.03 15.36
C PHE A 424 21.81 2.19 14.71
N VAL A 425 22.72 1.24 15.00
CA VAL A 425 23.97 1.10 14.25
C VAL A 425 23.80 0.01 13.19
N GLU A 426 24.66 0.04 12.18
CA GLU A 426 24.79 -1.08 11.25
C GLU A 426 25.12 -2.36 12.06
N PRO A 427 24.32 -3.43 11.92
CA PRO A 427 24.64 -4.70 12.55
C PRO A 427 26.01 -5.18 12.06
N THR A 428 26.87 -5.59 12.99
CA THR A 428 28.13 -6.24 12.62
C THR A 428 27.82 -7.60 12.02
N LEU A 429 28.08 -7.76 10.71
CA LEU A 429 27.86 -9.00 9.94
C LEU A 429 28.84 -10.15 10.32
N GLU A 430 29.63 -10.01 11.39
CA GLU A 430 30.48 -11.11 11.86
C GLU A 430 29.60 -12.26 12.36
N SER A 431 29.33 -13.22 11.48
CA SER A 431 28.65 -14.45 11.84
C SER A 431 29.57 -15.23 12.79
N ASN A 432 29.22 -15.27 14.07
CA ASN A 432 29.68 -16.33 14.97
C ASN A 432 28.93 -17.63 14.61
N PHE A 433 29.03 -18.06 13.35
CA PHE A 433 28.39 -19.28 12.88
C PHE A 433 29.14 -20.49 13.45
N ASP A 434 28.67 -20.94 14.61
CA ASP A 434 29.08 -22.20 15.20
C ASP A 434 28.00 -23.26 14.92
N PHE A 435 28.20 -24.00 13.83
CA PHE A 435 27.30 -25.07 13.42
C PHE A 435 27.06 -26.09 14.55
N ASN A 436 28.11 -26.47 15.30
CA ASN A 436 27.99 -27.44 16.38
C ASN A 436 27.15 -26.87 17.54
N GLN A 437 27.31 -25.59 17.84
CA GLN A 437 26.46 -24.93 18.84
C GLN A 437 24.99 -24.92 18.41
N ILE A 438 24.70 -24.59 17.15
CA ILE A 438 23.33 -24.46 16.64
C ILE A 438 22.61 -25.81 16.59
N ILE A 439 23.25 -26.85 16.04
CA ILE A 439 22.61 -28.17 15.92
C ILE A 439 22.37 -28.83 17.28
N ASN A 440 23.09 -28.42 18.32
CA ASN A 440 22.91 -28.89 19.70
C ASN A 440 22.07 -27.92 20.55
N SER A 441 21.38 -26.96 19.92
CA SER A 441 20.46 -26.05 20.62
C SER A 441 19.40 -26.83 21.39
N LYS A 442 19.12 -26.43 22.63
CA LYS A 442 18.03 -26.99 23.44
C LYS A 442 16.65 -26.58 22.92
N ASN A 443 16.54 -25.39 22.32
CA ASN A 443 15.34 -24.93 21.65
C ASN A 443 15.44 -25.31 20.16
N THR A 444 14.66 -26.32 19.74
CA THR A 444 14.66 -26.83 18.36
C THR A 444 14.28 -25.73 17.36
N LYS A 445 13.19 -25.00 17.60
CA LYS A 445 12.70 -23.92 16.73
C LYS A 445 13.74 -22.83 16.50
N GLN A 446 14.34 -22.35 17.59
CA GLN A 446 15.42 -21.36 17.52
C GLN A 446 16.65 -21.92 16.76
N GLY A 447 16.98 -23.19 16.99
CA GLY A 447 18.07 -23.87 16.29
C GLY A 447 17.84 -23.94 14.78
N VAL A 448 16.66 -24.41 14.35
CA VAL A 448 16.33 -24.50 12.91
C VAL A 448 16.20 -23.13 12.25
N TYR A 449 15.65 -22.14 12.95
CA TYR A 449 15.57 -20.77 12.44
C TYR A 449 16.98 -20.18 12.23
N ARG A 450 17.90 -20.39 13.18
CA ARG A 450 19.31 -19.98 13.00
C ARG A 450 19.98 -20.70 11.83
N LEU A 451 19.69 -21.98 11.59
CA LEU A 451 20.19 -22.67 10.39
C LEU A 451 19.64 -22.04 9.11
N ALA A 452 18.35 -21.70 9.10
CA ALA A 452 17.72 -20.99 7.99
C ALA A 452 18.33 -19.59 7.77
N GLU A 453 18.61 -18.84 8.84
CA GLU A 453 19.30 -17.54 8.73
C GLU A 453 20.67 -17.70 8.07
N GLU A 454 21.43 -18.73 8.45
CA GLU A 454 22.78 -18.96 7.95
C GLU A 454 22.79 -19.43 6.48
N VAL A 455 21.84 -20.27 6.06
CA VAL A 455 21.70 -20.61 4.63
C VAL A 455 21.21 -19.43 3.79
N SER A 456 20.45 -18.52 4.39
CA SER A 456 19.98 -17.30 3.73
C SER A 456 21.02 -16.19 3.65
N LYS A 457 22.19 -16.32 4.28
CA LYS A 457 23.28 -15.34 4.14
C LYS A 457 24.01 -15.58 2.81
N THR A 458 24.30 -14.51 2.09
CA THR A 458 25.01 -14.57 0.81
C THR A 458 26.43 -15.11 0.96
N LYS A 459 26.93 -15.77 -0.09
CA LYS A 459 28.33 -16.20 -0.33
C LYS A 459 28.81 -17.59 0.06
N ASN A 460 27.99 -18.65 0.16
CA ASN A 460 28.54 -20.02 0.16
C ASN A 460 27.58 -21.06 -0.41
N ILE A 461 27.54 -21.20 -1.74
CA ILE A 461 27.03 -22.44 -2.34
C ILE A 461 27.84 -23.59 -1.76
N GLY A 462 27.16 -24.54 -1.13
CA GLY A 462 27.86 -25.65 -0.52
C GLY A 462 28.13 -25.50 0.98
N LEU A 463 27.62 -24.46 1.65
CA LEU A 463 27.93 -24.16 3.06
C LEU A 463 27.74 -25.38 3.98
N PHE A 464 26.66 -26.12 3.78
CA PHE A 464 26.26 -27.20 4.67
C PHE A 464 26.90 -28.55 4.31
N GLN A 465 27.40 -28.73 3.10
CA GLN A 465 28.02 -29.98 2.65
C GLN A 465 29.31 -30.30 3.40
N LYS A 466 30.06 -29.27 3.83
CA LYS A 466 31.23 -29.46 4.70
C LYS A 466 30.88 -30.06 6.07
N TYR A 467 29.60 -30.03 6.45
CA TYR A 467 29.08 -30.65 7.67
C TYR A 467 28.37 -31.99 7.42
N GLY A 468 28.50 -32.56 6.22
CA GLY A 468 28.00 -33.90 5.91
C GLY A 468 26.53 -33.94 5.48
N PHE A 469 25.98 -32.85 4.96
CA PHE A 469 24.65 -32.84 4.34
C PHE A 469 24.66 -33.51 2.97
N THR A 470 23.58 -34.21 2.67
CA THR A 470 23.29 -34.88 1.40
C THR A 470 22.07 -34.23 0.75
N GLU A 471 21.86 -34.48 -0.55
CA GLU A 471 20.78 -33.86 -1.33
C GLU A 471 19.39 -34.30 -0.85
N ASP A 472 19.25 -35.59 -0.56
CA ASP A 472 18.00 -36.23 -0.14
C ASP A 472 17.85 -36.31 1.38
N GLY A 473 18.82 -35.79 2.14
CA GLY A 473 18.84 -35.83 3.60
C GLY A 473 19.05 -37.22 4.20
N GLN A 474 19.39 -38.23 3.38
CA GLN A 474 19.75 -39.58 3.84
C GLN A 474 21.23 -39.67 4.17
N ASP A 475 21.61 -40.58 5.07
CA ASP A 475 23.00 -40.89 5.42
C ASP A 475 23.87 -39.66 5.81
N MET A 476 23.25 -38.58 6.29
CA MET A 476 23.98 -37.38 6.70
C MET A 476 24.94 -37.64 7.87
N ASN A 477 26.20 -37.21 7.73
CA ASN A 477 27.23 -37.33 8.76
C ASN A 477 27.18 -36.18 9.78
N ILE A 478 25.98 -35.90 10.32
CA ILE A 478 25.73 -34.87 11.33
C ILE A 478 25.58 -35.51 12.70
N LYS A 479 26.47 -35.15 13.64
CA LYS A 479 26.44 -35.59 15.04
C LYS A 479 25.81 -34.50 15.91
N THR A 480 24.58 -34.76 16.37
CA THR A 480 23.85 -33.85 17.28
C THR A 480 23.17 -34.64 18.40
N GLN A 481 23.08 -34.03 19.58
CA GLN A 481 22.26 -34.50 20.70
C GLN A 481 20.78 -34.13 20.55
N ASN A 482 20.44 -33.15 19.71
CA ASN A 482 19.06 -32.79 19.39
C ASN A 482 18.58 -33.57 18.16
N SER A 483 17.92 -34.70 18.41
CA SER A 483 17.37 -35.58 17.36
C SER A 483 16.30 -34.91 16.49
N GLU A 484 15.59 -33.92 17.02
CA GLU A 484 14.52 -33.21 16.30
C GLU A 484 15.09 -32.26 15.24
N ILE A 485 16.17 -31.52 15.56
CA ILE A 485 16.91 -30.73 14.57
C ILE A 485 17.43 -31.64 13.45
N LYS A 486 18.02 -32.80 13.80
CA LYS A 486 18.50 -33.75 12.77
C LYS A 486 17.38 -34.22 11.86
N LYS A 487 16.22 -34.57 12.42
CA LYS A 487 15.04 -35.01 11.66
C LYS A 487 14.53 -33.88 10.75
N TRP A 488 14.48 -32.65 11.26
CA TRP A 488 14.06 -31.49 10.48
C TRP A 488 15.04 -31.21 9.32
N LEU A 489 16.35 -31.27 9.57
CA LEU A 489 17.37 -31.09 8.53
C LEU A 489 17.29 -32.17 7.45
N SER A 490 17.06 -33.43 7.84
CA SER A 490 16.87 -34.53 6.89
C SER A 490 15.64 -34.29 6.03
N LYS A 491 14.52 -33.90 6.65
CA LYS A 491 13.26 -33.58 5.97
C LYS A 491 13.40 -32.43 4.97
N HIS A 492 14.21 -31.41 5.28
CA HIS A 492 14.32 -30.19 4.47
C HIS A 492 15.65 -30.05 3.73
N ALA A 493 16.40 -31.14 3.56
CA ALA A 493 17.78 -31.14 3.06
C ALA A 493 17.95 -30.39 1.73
N GLU A 494 16.97 -30.50 0.84
CA GLU A 494 16.95 -29.83 -0.46
C GLU A 494 17.11 -28.29 -0.39
N ALA A 495 16.59 -27.65 0.67
CA ALA A 495 16.70 -26.21 0.88
C ALA A 495 18.08 -25.79 1.44
N PHE A 496 18.92 -26.75 1.82
CA PHE A 496 20.27 -26.54 2.35
C PHE A 496 21.36 -27.08 1.44
N TYR A 497 21.03 -28.07 0.59
CA TYR A 497 21.97 -28.72 -0.28
C TYR A 497 22.15 -27.92 -1.58
N ASN A 498 23.37 -27.43 -1.78
CA ASN A 498 23.83 -26.72 -2.98
C ASN A 498 22.97 -25.48 -3.30
N THR A 499 22.41 -24.86 -2.25
CA THR A 499 21.67 -23.62 -2.39
C THR A 499 22.59 -22.41 -2.36
N GLY A 500 22.15 -21.29 -2.94
CA GLY A 500 22.91 -20.07 -3.14
C GLY A 500 22.20 -18.85 -2.58
N ASP A 501 22.44 -17.70 -3.21
CA ASP A 501 21.99 -16.41 -2.71
C ASP A 501 20.46 -16.33 -2.51
N SER A 502 20.06 -15.62 -1.48
CA SER A 502 18.66 -15.30 -1.17
C SER A 502 18.08 -14.25 -2.10
N LEU A 503 16.76 -14.10 -2.06
CA LEU A 503 16.12 -12.91 -2.63
C LEU A 503 16.57 -11.65 -1.87
N PRO A 504 16.75 -10.52 -2.56
CA PRO A 504 16.90 -9.22 -1.91
C PRO A 504 15.69 -8.87 -1.03
N SER A 505 15.88 -8.04 -0.01
CA SER A 505 14.81 -7.65 0.93
C SER A 505 13.63 -6.98 0.23
N GLY A 506 12.41 -7.16 0.76
CA GLY A 506 11.18 -6.57 0.23
C GLY A 506 10.39 -7.45 -0.76
N HIS A 507 11.04 -8.45 -1.38
CA HIS A 507 10.36 -9.41 -2.27
C HIS A 507 9.53 -10.45 -1.51
N TYR A 508 10.02 -10.88 -0.34
CA TYR A 508 9.35 -11.79 0.57
C TYR A 508 9.64 -11.30 2.00
N ASP A 509 8.62 -11.34 2.86
CA ASP A 509 8.76 -11.01 4.27
C ASP A 509 9.30 -12.23 5.03
N GLY A 510 10.60 -12.49 4.92
CA GLY A 510 11.26 -13.60 5.62
C GLY A 510 12.51 -14.08 4.93
N LEU A 511 13.02 -15.21 5.42
CA LEU A 511 14.23 -15.84 4.92
C LEU A 511 13.94 -16.62 3.63
N THR A 512 14.88 -16.59 2.70
CA THR A 512 14.80 -17.34 1.44
C THR A 512 16.14 -17.97 1.10
N THR A 513 16.18 -18.92 0.20
CA THR A 513 17.40 -19.32 -0.51
C THR A 513 17.03 -19.87 -1.88
N LEU A 514 18.00 -19.93 -2.80
CA LEU A 514 17.79 -20.38 -4.17
C LEU A 514 18.54 -21.69 -4.41
N SER A 515 17.99 -22.60 -5.21
CA SER A 515 18.75 -23.72 -5.76
C SER A 515 19.97 -23.23 -6.57
N LYS A 516 20.94 -24.12 -6.80
CA LYS A 516 22.17 -23.82 -7.56
C LYS A 516 21.91 -23.18 -8.94
N ASP A 517 20.90 -23.68 -9.64
CA ASP A 517 20.45 -23.18 -10.95
C ASP A 517 19.51 -21.96 -10.85
N ARG A 518 19.17 -21.55 -9.63
CA ARG A 518 18.26 -20.47 -9.28
C ARG A 518 16.83 -20.65 -9.80
N GLN A 519 16.41 -21.87 -10.13
CA GLN A 519 15.06 -22.16 -10.60
C GLN A 519 14.09 -22.55 -9.48
N THR A 520 14.59 -22.99 -8.32
CA THR A 520 13.77 -23.27 -7.15
C THR A 520 14.04 -22.24 -6.07
N LEU A 521 13.01 -21.51 -5.68
CA LEU A 521 13.01 -20.57 -4.58
C LEU A 521 12.46 -21.26 -3.33
N TYR A 522 13.26 -21.33 -2.28
CA TYR A 522 12.84 -21.82 -0.98
C TYR A 522 12.46 -20.65 -0.07
N LEU A 523 11.24 -20.69 0.47
CA LEU A 523 10.69 -19.71 1.40
C LEU A 523 10.62 -20.35 2.79
N PHE A 524 11.31 -19.78 3.76
CA PHE A 524 11.19 -20.20 5.15
C PHE A 524 10.04 -19.42 5.80
N VAL A 525 9.04 -20.15 6.27
CA VAL A 525 7.81 -19.60 6.84
C VAL A 525 7.88 -19.71 8.35
N ASP A 526 8.39 -18.64 8.96
CA ASP A 526 8.54 -18.50 10.41
C ASP A 526 7.20 -18.17 11.08
N GLY A 527 6.70 -19.11 11.88
CA GLY A 527 5.39 -19.05 12.53
C GLY A 527 4.22 -19.46 11.63
N LYS A 528 3.01 -19.42 12.19
CA LYS A 528 1.77 -19.72 11.46
C LYS A 528 1.28 -18.48 10.68
N PRO A 529 1.10 -18.53 9.36
CA PRO A 529 0.52 -17.41 8.60
C PRO A 529 -0.93 -17.12 9.00
N ASN A 530 -1.28 -15.83 9.05
CA ASN A 530 -2.66 -15.36 9.28
C ASN A 530 -3.46 -15.20 7.97
N GLY A 531 -2.90 -15.68 6.86
CA GLY A 531 -3.42 -15.62 5.50
C GLY A 531 -2.32 -16.06 4.51
N PRO A 532 -2.54 -15.95 3.19
CA PRO A 532 -1.55 -16.39 2.20
C PRO A 532 -0.22 -15.66 2.38
N ILE A 533 0.90 -16.36 2.19
CA ILE A 533 2.20 -15.69 2.10
C ILE A 533 2.34 -15.02 0.74
N ALA A 534 3.09 -13.92 0.66
CA ALA A 534 3.20 -13.10 -0.56
C ALA A 534 4.62 -13.04 -1.10
N ILE A 535 4.77 -13.15 -2.42
CA ILE A 535 6.01 -12.87 -3.15
C ILE A 535 5.73 -11.72 -4.13
N LYS A 536 6.50 -10.65 -4.00
CA LYS A 536 6.39 -9.45 -4.84
C LYS A 536 7.52 -9.40 -5.86
N GLY A 537 7.25 -8.83 -7.02
CA GLY A 537 8.29 -8.56 -8.01
C GLY A 537 8.79 -9.81 -8.76
N LEU A 538 8.13 -10.96 -8.67
CA LEU A 538 8.55 -12.18 -9.37
C LEU A 538 8.12 -12.11 -10.85
N LYS A 539 9.07 -12.05 -11.79
CA LYS A 539 8.79 -11.98 -13.23
C LYS A 539 8.52 -13.36 -13.86
N ASN A 540 8.97 -14.42 -13.19
CA ASN A 540 8.88 -15.80 -13.66
C ASN A 540 7.45 -16.33 -13.68
N GLN A 541 7.22 -17.34 -14.50
CA GLN A 541 6.07 -18.22 -14.34
C GLN A 541 6.37 -19.27 -13.27
N ILE A 542 5.37 -19.61 -12.46
CA ILE A 542 5.50 -20.64 -11.43
C ILE A 542 5.04 -21.97 -12.01
N SER A 543 5.99 -22.89 -12.17
CA SER A 543 5.75 -24.25 -12.63
C SER A 543 5.08 -25.11 -11.55
N ARG A 544 5.47 -24.93 -10.28
CA ARG A 544 4.95 -25.69 -9.15
C ARG A 544 5.24 -25.01 -7.81
N VAL A 545 4.32 -25.12 -6.86
CA VAL A 545 4.57 -24.82 -5.44
C VAL A 545 4.37 -26.09 -4.62
N ARG A 546 5.28 -26.38 -3.70
CA ARG A 546 5.16 -27.54 -2.80
C ARG A 546 5.74 -27.28 -1.41
N ILE A 547 5.29 -28.06 -0.44
CA ILE A 547 5.84 -28.11 0.91
C ILE A 547 7.05 -29.06 0.90
N VAL A 548 8.23 -28.57 1.28
CA VAL A 548 9.47 -29.37 1.28
C VAL A 548 9.40 -30.46 2.34
N GLY A 549 9.93 -31.64 2.01
CA GLY A 549 10.02 -32.79 2.91
C GLY A 549 8.77 -33.65 3.03
N GLU A 550 7.57 -33.06 2.95
CA GLU A 550 6.32 -33.83 2.84
C GLU A 550 5.88 -34.01 1.38
N GLY A 551 6.17 -33.03 0.51
CA GLY A 551 5.95 -33.13 -0.94
C GLY A 551 4.57 -32.69 -1.44
N SER A 552 3.65 -32.31 -0.55
CA SER A 552 2.32 -31.80 -0.91
C SER A 552 2.43 -30.62 -1.87
N VAL A 553 1.77 -30.72 -3.03
CA VAL A 553 1.64 -29.64 -4.01
C VAL A 553 0.50 -28.73 -3.59
N ILE A 554 0.76 -27.43 -3.54
CA ILE A 554 -0.21 -26.40 -3.15
C ILE A 554 -0.38 -25.39 -4.27
N ASN A 555 -1.51 -24.68 -4.27
CA ASN A 555 -1.83 -23.70 -5.31
C ASN A 555 -1.28 -22.32 -4.96
N HIS A 556 -1.22 -21.47 -5.97
CA HIS A 556 -0.92 -20.05 -5.84
C HIS A 556 -1.89 -19.24 -6.70
N GLN A 557 -2.04 -17.97 -6.37
CA GLN A 557 -2.80 -16.99 -7.15
C GLN A 557 -1.94 -15.75 -7.41
N VAL A 558 -2.23 -15.03 -8.48
CA VAL A 558 -1.50 -13.79 -8.83
C VAL A 558 -2.49 -12.65 -8.91
N PHE A 559 -2.32 -11.63 -8.07
CA PHE A 559 -3.17 -10.45 -8.04
C PHE A 559 -2.42 -9.21 -8.56
N ASN A 560 -3.16 -8.20 -9.05
CA ASN A 560 -2.61 -6.94 -9.59
C ASN A 560 -1.70 -7.11 -10.81
N LYS A 561 -1.89 -8.19 -11.57
CA LYS A 561 -1.17 -8.37 -12.82
C LYS A 561 -2.01 -7.79 -13.96
N LEU A 562 -1.69 -6.56 -14.34
CA LEU A 562 -2.24 -5.97 -15.56
C LEU A 562 -1.65 -6.72 -16.77
N TYR A 563 -2.51 -7.22 -17.68
CA TYR A 563 -2.08 -8.12 -18.77
C TYR A 563 -1.06 -7.46 -19.72
N TRP A 564 -1.10 -6.13 -19.84
CA TRP A 564 -0.24 -5.33 -20.70
C TRP A 564 1.03 -4.81 -20.01
N SER A 565 1.05 -4.82 -18.67
CA SER A 565 2.15 -4.21 -17.91
C SER A 565 3.34 -5.15 -17.81
N LYS A 566 4.56 -4.61 -17.88
CA LYS A 566 5.79 -5.34 -17.53
C LYS A 566 5.92 -5.58 -16.02
N ILE A 567 5.17 -4.84 -15.21
CA ILE A 567 5.20 -4.97 -13.76
C ILE A 567 4.53 -6.31 -13.39
N PRO A 568 5.21 -7.18 -12.63
CA PRO A 568 4.64 -8.44 -12.20
C PRO A 568 3.56 -8.23 -11.14
N GLY A 569 2.58 -9.13 -11.09
CA GLY A 569 1.63 -9.18 -9.99
C GLY A 569 2.27 -9.67 -8.69
N ILE A 570 1.45 -9.77 -7.65
CA ILE A 570 1.84 -10.34 -6.36
C ILE A 570 1.36 -11.79 -6.34
N VAL A 571 2.30 -12.71 -6.10
CA VAL A 571 1.99 -14.13 -5.92
C VAL A 571 1.57 -14.34 -4.48
N TYR A 572 0.41 -14.95 -4.28
CA TYR A 572 -0.11 -15.37 -3.00
C TYR A 572 -0.17 -16.90 -2.92
N ILE A 573 0.31 -17.47 -1.83
CA ILE A 573 0.36 -18.92 -1.59
C ILE A 573 -0.33 -19.21 -0.27
N ASP A 574 -1.45 -19.93 -0.32
CA ASP A 574 -2.13 -20.44 0.87
C ASP A 574 -1.46 -21.73 1.35
N ILE A 575 -1.04 -21.74 2.61
CA ILE A 575 -0.41 -22.89 3.24
C ILE A 575 -1.44 -23.55 4.16
N PRO A 576 -1.85 -24.79 3.90
CA PRO A 576 -2.79 -25.50 4.77
C PRO A 576 -2.25 -25.64 6.19
N GLU A 577 -3.05 -25.28 7.19
CA GLU A 577 -2.64 -25.28 8.59
C GLU A 577 -2.23 -26.68 9.09
N ASP A 578 -2.92 -27.72 8.63
CA ASP A 578 -2.64 -29.13 8.95
C ASP A 578 -1.34 -29.66 8.33
N ARG A 579 -0.67 -28.85 7.49
CA ARG A 579 0.57 -29.20 6.78
C ARG A 579 1.77 -28.36 7.22
N LEU A 580 1.60 -27.48 8.20
CA LEU A 580 2.72 -26.73 8.77
C LEU A 580 3.68 -27.68 9.49
N ASP A 581 4.97 -27.47 9.30
CA ASP A 581 5.98 -28.15 10.09
C ASP A 581 5.98 -27.59 11.52
N ASN A 582 6.09 -28.48 12.51
CA ASN A 582 6.09 -28.12 13.92
C ASN A 582 7.21 -27.16 14.31
N ASN A 583 8.31 -27.12 13.55
CA ASN A 583 9.46 -26.27 13.84
C ASN A 583 9.54 -25.07 12.90
N LEU A 584 9.73 -25.31 11.60
CA LEU A 584 9.84 -24.28 10.58
C LEU A 584 9.39 -24.85 9.23
N THR A 585 8.37 -24.25 8.62
CA THR A 585 7.85 -24.70 7.33
C THR A 585 8.72 -24.16 6.20
N VAL A 586 9.01 -24.99 5.19
CA VAL A 586 9.74 -24.57 3.99
C VAL A 586 8.89 -24.84 2.76
N ILE A 587 8.69 -23.80 1.95
CA ILE A 587 7.95 -23.88 0.68
C ILE A 587 8.94 -23.77 -0.48
N ALA A 588 8.88 -24.72 -1.41
CA ALA A 588 9.63 -24.66 -2.67
C ALA A 588 8.71 -24.14 -3.79
N VAL A 589 9.16 -23.09 -4.45
CA VAL A 589 8.53 -22.49 -5.63
C VAL A 589 9.43 -22.77 -6.82
N LEU A 590 9.02 -23.72 -7.66
CA LEU A 590 9.71 -24.04 -8.90
C LEU A 590 9.28 -23.06 -9.99
N LEU A 591 10.26 -22.39 -10.57
CA LEU A 591 10.12 -21.41 -11.63
C LEU A 591 10.36 -22.06 -12.99
N ASP A 592 9.90 -21.41 -14.05
CA ASP A 592 10.12 -21.81 -15.45
C ASP A 592 11.58 -21.65 -15.91
N LYS A 593 12.30 -20.73 -15.28
CA LYS A 593 13.69 -20.36 -15.58
C LYS A 593 14.37 -19.77 -14.33
N PRO A 594 15.68 -19.48 -14.34
CA PRO A 594 16.35 -18.83 -13.21
C PRO A 594 15.61 -17.57 -12.76
N VAL A 595 15.59 -17.30 -11.44
CA VAL A 595 14.78 -16.22 -10.86
C VAL A 595 15.13 -14.85 -11.47
N GLU A 596 14.09 -14.14 -11.89
CA GLU A 596 14.13 -12.78 -12.41
C GLU A 596 13.17 -11.91 -11.59
N LEU A 597 13.68 -10.76 -11.13
CA LEU A 597 12.96 -9.88 -10.22
C LEU A 597 12.69 -8.50 -10.85
N PHE A 598 11.61 -7.87 -10.41
CA PHE A 598 11.29 -6.47 -10.63
C PHE A 598 11.46 -5.70 -9.31
N ARG A 599 12.38 -4.74 -9.28
CA ARG A 599 12.72 -3.92 -8.09
C ARG A 599 12.77 -2.41 -8.40
N GLU A 600 12.42 -2.02 -9.61
CA GLU A 600 12.44 -0.63 -10.05
C GLU A 600 11.28 0.17 -9.41
N ASN A 601 11.38 1.51 -9.42
CA ASN A 601 10.28 2.38 -9.01
C ASN A 601 9.04 2.11 -9.87
N ILE A 602 7.90 1.99 -9.21
CA ILE A 602 6.62 1.73 -9.87
C ILE A 602 6.06 3.08 -10.34
N SER A 603 6.07 3.28 -11.66
CA SER A 603 5.51 4.46 -12.31
C SER A 603 3.99 4.30 -12.57
N VAL A 604 3.39 5.32 -13.14
CA VAL A 604 1.98 5.37 -13.57
C VAL A 604 1.69 4.31 -14.65
N VAL A 605 0.43 3.85 -14.71
CA VAL A 605 -0.07 3.00 -15.79
C VAL A 605 -0.56 3.90 -16.93
N ASP A 606 0.30 4.15 -17.92
CA ASP A 606 0.05 5.18 -18.95
C ASP A 606 -0.79 4.70 -20.15
N SER A 607 -1.07 3.39 -20.30
CA SER A 607 -1.93 2.83 -21.39
C SER A 607 -2.16 1.31 -21.25
N ASN A 608 -3.33 0.80 -21.65
CA ASN A 608 -3.68 -0.63 -21.69
C ASN A 608 -3.25 -1.37 -22.99
N LEU A 609 -2.09 -0.98 -23.53
CA LEU A 609 -1.55 -1.16 -24.90
C LEU A 609 -1.84 0.03 -25.80
#